data_AF-A0A819LGT5-F1
#
_entry.id   AF-A0A819LGT5-F1
#
_cell.length_a   1.000
_cell.length_b   1.000
_cell.length_c   1.000
_cell.angle_alpha   90.00
_cell.angle_beta   90.00
_cell.angle_gamma   90.00
#
_symmetry.space_group_name_H-M   'P 1'
#
loop_
_entity.id
_entity.type
_entity.pdbx_description
1 polymer ?
#
loop_
_entity_poly.entity_id
_entity_poly.type
_entity_poly.pdbx_seq_one_letter_code
_entity_poly.pdbx_strand_id
1 'polypeptide(L)'
;MSNLSSTLYVSANHLIFDFDTGEAKFAGKFHVNDRVQLIENNEIVPGKIISIQSTKQEGYYAPLTPSGTIVINGVVASNYATISNHALAHKVMIIYRWWIYLLGGSKWNEEIPWMLEIMLTIEQMIRWCGGQILTNSYV
;
A
#
# COMPACT_ATOMS: atom_id res chain seq x y z
N MET A 1 -3.83 -9.58 28.01
CA MET A 1 -3.49 -8.39 27.21
C MET A 1 -2.01 -8.51 26.87
N SER A 2 -1.70 -8.98 25.69
CA SER A 2 -0.34 -9.08 25.15
C SER A 2 0.21 -7.67 24.93
N ASN A 3 1.26 -7.31 25.66
CA ASN A 3 2.05 -6.09 25.44
C ASN A 3 2.96 -6.32 24.20
N LEU A 4 2.37 -6.44 23.02
CA LEU A 4 3.12 -6.55 21.77
C LEU A 4 3.45 -5.14 21.28
N SER A 5 4.73 -4.75 21.42
CA SER A 5 5.26 -3.56 20.78
C SER A 5 5.85 -3.94 19.42
N SER A 6 5.23 -3.48 18.34
CA SER A 6 5.75 -3.64 16.98
C SER A 6 6.38 -2.34 16.48
N THR A 7 7.42 -2.46 15.65
CA THR A 7 8.06 -1.31 14.98
C THR A 7 8.08 -1.57 13.48
N LEU A 8 7.69 -0.57 12.70
CA LEU A 8 7.61 -0.62 11.25
C LEU A 8 8.47 0.49 10.65
N TYR A 9 9.38 0.13 9.74
CA TYR A 9 10.18 1.08 8.97
C TYR A 9 9.64 1.14 7.54
N VAL A 10 9.11 2.30 7.15
CA VAL A 10 8.55 2.51 5.81
C VAL A 10 8.83 3.94 5.33
N SER A 11 8.87 4.13 4.01
CA SER A 11 8.89 5.47 3.43
C SER A 11 7.58 6.21 3.70
N ALA A 12 7.60 7.55 3.77
CA ALA A 12 6.41 8.36 3.98
C ALA A 12 5.28 8.13 2.94
N ASN A 13 5.65 7.76 1.72
CA ASN A 13 4.71 7.47 0.63
C ASN A 13 4.23 6.01 0.64
N HIS A 14 4.69 5.17 1.56
CA HIS A 14 4.19 3.80 1.65
C HIS A 14 2.76 3.79 2.20
N LEU A 15 1.89 2.92 1.70
CA LEU A 15 0.51 2.81 2.15
C LEU A 15 0.38 1.80 3.31
N ILE A 16 -0.24 2.23 4.41
CA ILE A 16 -0.56 1.42 5.59
C ILE A 16 -2.08 1.42 5.76
N PHE A 17 -2.66 0.29 6.19
CA PHE A 17 -4.10 0.20 6.45
C PHE A 17 -4.46 0.82 7.79
N ASP A 18 -5.30 1.85 7.72
CA ASP A 18 -5.94 2.48 8.87
C ASP A 18 -7.00 1.52 9.44
N PHE A 19 -6.99 1.36 10.77
CA PHE A 19 -7.96 0.49 11.43
C PHE A 19 -9.38 1.07 11.42
N ASP A 20 -9.49 2.40 11.48
CA ASP A 20 -10.76 3.09 11.72
C ASP A 20 -11.58 3.25 10.46
N THR A 21 -10.89 3.56 9.36
CA THR A 21 -11.52 3.68 8.03
C THR A 21 -11.48 2.38 7.25
N GLY A 22 -10.56 1.47 7.59
CA GLY A 22 -10.28 0.27 6.79
C GLY A 22 -9.50 0.55 5.49
N GLU A 23 -9.18 1.81 5.22
CA GLU A 23 -8.55 2.23 3.96
C GLU A 23 -7.03 2.28 4.05
N ALA A 24 -6.39 2.16 2.89
CA ALA A 24 -4.96 2.36 2.76
C ALA A 24 -4.62 3.85 2.74
N LYS A 25 -3.77 4.29 3.66
CA LYS A 25 -3.35 5.69 3.84
C LYS A 25 -1.83 5.80 3.81
N PHE A 26 -1.30 6.90 3.28
CA PHE A 26 0.14 7.15 3.27
C PHE A 26 0.70 7.22 4.70
N ALA A 27 1.83 6.54 4.94
CA ALA A 27 2.52 6.48 6.23
C ALA A 27 2.80 7.89 6.78
N GLY A 28 3.19 8.82 5.91
CA GLY A 28 3.45 10.21 6.29
C GLY A 28 2.22 11.03 6.70
N LYS A 29 1.00 10.48 6.57
CA LYS A 29 -0.26 11.12 7.01
C LYS A 29 -0.76 10.60 8.36
N PHE A 30 -0.10 9.61 8.96
CA PHE A 30 -0.44 9.12 10.29
C PHE A 30 0.17 10.00 11.38
N HIS A 31 -0.54 10.10 12.51
CA HIS A 31 -0.10 10.80 13.70
C HIS A 31 -0.05 9.84 14.90
N VAL A 32 0.67 10.26 15.95
CA VAL A 32 0.64 9.55 17.23
C VAL A 32 -0.80 9.51 17.73
N ASN A 33 -1.21 8.35 18.25
CA ASN A 33 -2.57 7.96 18.65
C ASN A 33 -3.49 7.46 17.53
N ASP A 34 -3.14 7.59 16.24
CA ASP A 34 -3.88 6.91 15.18
C ASP A 34 -3.78 5.38 15.35
N ARG A 35 -4.71 4.64 14.75
CA ARG A 35 -4.77 3.17 14.82
C ARG A 35 -4.52 2.54 13.46
N VAL A 36 -3.64 1.55 13.43
CA VAL A 36 -3.33 0.74 12.25
C VAL A 36 -3.81 -0.69 12.43
N GLN A 37 -4.01 -1.39 11.33
CA GLN A 37 -4.37 -2.80 11.36
C GLN A 37 -3.14 -3.65 11.73
N LEU A 38 -3.25 -4.40 12.83
CA LEU A 38 -2.33 -5.45 13.21
C LEU A 38 -2.96 -6.81 12.97
N ILE A 39 -2.14 -7.84 12.78
CA ILE A 39 -2.58 -9.24 12.79
C ILE A 39 -2.06 -9.90 14.06
N GLU A 40 -2.99 -10.37 14.88
CA GLU A 40 -2.72 -11.18 16.06
C GLU A 40 -3.61 -12.43 16.02
N ASN A 41 -3.03 -13.62 16.19
CA ASN A 41 -3.76 -14.89 16.12
C ASN A 41 -4.65 -15.06 14.88
N ASN A 42 -4.17 -14.63 13.70
CA ASN A 42 -4.92 -14.62 12.43
C ASN A 42 -6.13 -13.66 12.37
N GLU A 43 -6.30 -12.78 13.35
CA GLU A 43 -7.37 -11.77 13.36
C GLU A 43 -6.80 -10.36 13.22
N ILE A 44 -7.56 -9.47 12.58
CA ILE A 44 -7.19 -8.07 12.47
C ILE A 44 -7.58 -7.36 13.77
N VAL A 45 -6.59 -6.81 14.46
CA VAL A 45 -6.76 -6.09 15.74
C VAL A 45 -6.21 -4.67 15.62
N PRO A 46 -6.69 -3.71 16.44
CA PRO A 46 -6.21 -2.33 16.41
C PRO A 46 -4.83 -2.20 17.07
N GLY A 47 -3.86 -1.65 16.34
CA GLY A 47 -2.57 -1.21 16.87
C GLY A 47 -2.48 0.30 17.01
N LYS A 48 -2.31 0.81 18.23
CA LYS A 48 -2.16 2.25 18.46
C LYS A 48 -0.73 2.71 18.20
N ILE A 49 -0.56 3.77 17.41
CA ILE A 49 0.75 4.38 17.19
C ILE A 49 1.17 5.16 18.45
N ILE A 50 2.27 4.74 19.07
CA ILE A 50 2.83 5.38 20.27
C ILE A 50 3.98 6.35 19.96
N SER A 51 4.64 6.20 18.81
CA SER A 51 5.79 7.03 18.40
C SER A 51 5.96 6.98 16.88
N ILE A 52 6.40 8.10 16.29
CA ILE A 52 6.79 8.22 14.89
C ILE A 52 8.14 8.93 14.86
N GLN A 53 9.12 8.36 14.14
CA GLN A 53 10.45 8.92 13.99
C GLN A 53 10.90 8.85 12.54
N SER A 54 11.57 9.90 12.06
CA SER A 54 12.21 9.90 10.75
C SER A 54 13.62 9.34 10.88
N THR A 55 13.92 8.26 10.15
CA THR A 55 15.25 7.65 10.07
C THR A 55 15.68 7.53 8.61
N LYS A 56 16.99 7.59 8.36
CA LYS A 56 17.55 7.17 7.07
C LYS A 56 17.88 5.68 7.16
N GLN A 57 17.48 4.91 6.16
CA GLN A 57 17.74 3.47 6.02
C GLN A 57 18.24 3.22 4.60
N GLU A 58 19.04 2.18 4.39
CA GLU A 58 19.51 1.78 3.06
C GLU A 58 18.70 0.59 2.52
N GLY A 59 18.36 0.65 1.24
CA GLY A 59 17.57 -0.39 0.55
C GLY A 59 16.05 -0.25 0.74
N TYR A 60 15.30 -0.93 -0.12
CA TYR A 60 13.85 -1.03 -0.09
C TYR A 60 13.43 -2.48 -0.34
N TYR A 61 12.35 -2.93 0.29
CA TYR A 61 11.79 -4.26 0.08
C TYR A 61 10.27 -4.17 -0.08
N ALA A 62 9.77 -4.41 -1.30
CA ALA A 62 8.34 -4.32 -1.67
C ALA A 62 7.94 -5.45 -2.65
N PRO A 63 7.90 -6.72 -2.19
CA PRO A 63 7.69 -7.88 -3.06
C PRO A 63 6.27 -7.95 -3.61
N LEU A 64 6.12 -8.07 -4.93
CA LEU A 64 4.81 -8.07 -5.61
C LEU A 64 3.93 -9.30 -5.26
N THR A 65 3.18 -9.23 -4.16
CA THR A 65 2.29 -10.31 -3.70
C THR A 65 1.00 -10.41 -4.51
N PRO A 66 0.40 -11.60 -4.67
CA PRO A 66 -0.89 -11.76 -5.36
C PRO A 66 -2.02 -10.92 -4.77
N SER A 67 -2.04 -10.72 -3.44
CA SER A 67 -3.02 -9.88 -2.74
C SER A 67 -2.70 -8.38 -2.82
N GLY A 68 -1.47 -8.00 -3.17
CA GLY A 68 -1.00 -6.61 -3.07
C GLY A 68 -0.88 -6.12 -1.62
N THR A 69 -0.87 -7.03 -0.65
CA THR A 69 -0.69 -6.75 0.77
C THR A 69 0.49 -7.52 1.33
N ILE A 70 1.10 -6.99 2.38
CA ILE A 70 2.22 -7.60 3.11
C ILE A 70 2.05 -7.35 4.61
N VAL A 71 2.51 -8.29 5.43
CA VAL A 71 2.50 -8.17 6.89
C VAL A 71 3.94 -8.04 7.36
N ILE A 72 4.26 -6.94 8.04
CA ILE A 72 5.61 -6.63 8.52
C ILE A 72 5.53 -6.38 10.02
N ASN A 73 6.18 -7.25 10.81
CA ASN A 73 6.14 -7.19 12.28
C ASN A 73 4.71 -7.11 12.84
N GLY A 74 3.78 -7.84 12.21
CA GLY A 74 2.36 -7.85 12.57
C GLY A 74 1.54 -6.70 12.01
N VAL A 75 2.14 -5.67 11.39
CA VAL A 75 1.40 -4.55 10.76
C VAL A 75 1.00 -4.91 9.34
N VAL A 76 -0.26 -4.67 8.98
CA VAL A 76 -0.75 -4.85 7.60
C VAL A 76 -0.42 -3.62 6.78
N ALA A 77 0.33 -3.82 5.69
CA ALA A 77 0.70 -2.77 4.75
C ALA A 77 0.37 -3.17 3.31
N SER A 78 0.21 -2.15 2.47
CA SER A 78 0.11 -2.31 1.03
C SER A 78 1.47 -2.64 0.44
N ASN A 79 1.54 -3.50 -0.57
CA ASN A 79 2.78 -3.67 -1.32
C ASN A 79 3.03 -2.56 -2.39
N TYR A 80 2.12 -1.59 -2.49
CA TYR A 80 2.23 -0.43 -3.36
C TYR A 80 2.57 0.83 -2.56
N ALA A 81 3.54 1.61 -3.04
CA ALA A 81 4.08 2.78 -2.32
C ALA A 81 3.97 4.11 -3.10
N THR A 82 3.45 4.13 -4.33
CA THR A 82 3.42 5.36 -5.15
C THR A 82 2.00 5.83 -5.43
N ILE A 83 1.05 4.89 -5.55
CA ILE A 83 -0.33 5.18 -5.95
C ILE A 83 -1.20 5.14 -4.71
N SER A 84 -1.95 6.21 -4.45
CA SER A 84 -2.74 6.31 -3.21
C SER A 84 -3.97 5.39 -3.19
N ASN A 85 -4.42 4.94 -4.37
CA ASN A 85 -5.56 4.03 -4.51
C ASN A 85 -5.07 2.59 -4.66
N HIS A 86 -5.10 1.84 -3.55
CA HIS A 86 -4.70 0.42 -3.53
C HIS A 86 -5.47 -0.42 -4.54
N ALA A 87 -6.79 -0.25 -4.63
CA ALA A 87 -7.64 -1.02 -5.54
C ALA A 87 -7.31 -0.74 -7.02
N LEU A 88 -7.02 0.53 -7.37
CA LEU A 88 -6.59 0.90 -8.71
C LEU A 88 -5.22 0.31 -9.04
N ALA A 89 -4.26 0.44 -8.12
CA ALA A 89 -2.93 -0.15 -8.29
C ALA A 89 -3.04 -1.67 -8.50
N HIS A 90 -3.83 -2.34 -7.67
CA HIS A 90 -4.06 -3.77 -7.76
C HIS A 90 -4.71 -4.19 -9.09
N LYS A 91 -5.75 -3.47 -9.56
CA LYS A 91 -6.43 -3.76 -10.84
C LYS A 91 -5.49 -3.63 -12.04
N VAL A 92 -4.66 -2.60 -12.08
CA VAL A 92 -3.69 -2.42 -13.17
C VAL A 92 -2.64 -3.54 -13.14
N MET A 93 -2.20 -3.95 -11.95
CA MET A 93 -1.25 -5.05 -11.81
C MET A 93 -1.84 -6.41 -12.20
N ILE A 94 -3.15 -6.62 -12.10
CA ILE A 94 -3.81 -7.82 -12.66
C ILE A 94 -3.68 -7.86 -14.18
N ILE A 95 -3.90 -6.74 -14.87
CA ILE A 95 -3.71 -6.65 -16.33
C ILE A 95 -2.26 -6.96 -16.70
N TYR A 96 -1.30 -6.41 -15.94
CA TYR A 96 0.12 -6.67 -16.16
C TYR A 96 0.51 -8.14 -15.92
N ARG A 97 0.02 -8.75 -14.84
CA ARG A 97 0.23 -10.19 -14.56
C ARG A 97 -0.30 -11.06 -15.68
N TRP A 98 -1.49 -10.73 -16.21
CA TRP A 98 -2.08 -11.44 -17.33
C TRP A 98 -1.25 -11.29 -18.61
N TRP A 99 -0.75 -10.08 -18.89
CA TRP A 99 0.16 -9.80 -20.01
C TRP A 99 1.45 -10.62 -19.94
N ILE A 100 2.13 -10.64 -18.79
CA ILE A 100 3.34 -11.47 -18.57
C ILE A 100 3.03 -12.95 -18.74
N TYR A 101 1.91 -13.41 -18.19
CA TYR A 101 1.49 -14.81 -18.28
C TYR A 101 1.25 -15.25 -19.73
N LEU A 102 0.61 -14.39 -20.52
CA LEU A 102 0.32 -14.68 -21.93
C LEU A 102 1.54 -14.62 -22.85
N LEU A 103 2.44 -13.66 -22.63
CA LEU A 103 3.59 -13.43 -23.51
C LEU A 103 4.84 -14.22 -23.12
N GLY A 104 4.74 -15.09 -22.11
CA GLY A 104 5.86 -15.92 -21.65
C GLY A 104 6.96 -15.06 -21.05
N GLY A 105 6.80 -14.70 -19.77
CA GLY A 105 7.64 -13.76 -19.03
C GLY A 105 9.10 -13.69 -19.46
N SER A 106 9.48 -12.54 -20.01
CA SER A 106 10.86 -12.21 -20.33
C SER A 106 11.67 -12.25 -19.04
N LYS A 107 12.66 -13.15 -18.99
CA LYS A 107 13.55 -13.35 -17.85
C LYS A 107 14.46 -12.16 -17.53
N TRP A 108 14.36 -11.03 -18.23
CA TRP A 108 15.29 -9.91 -18.09
C TRP A 108 14.59 -8.55 -18.27
N ASN A 109 14.94 -7.65 -17.35
CA ASN A 109 14.61 -6.23 -17.21
C ASN A 109 13.29 -5.89 -16.51
N GLU A 110 13.34 -5.95 -15.19
CA GLU A 110 12.46 -5.22 -14.25
C GLU A 110 12.75 -3.71 -14.24
N GLU A 111 13.02 -3.11 -15.40
CA GLU A 111 12.89 -1.66 -15.50
C GLU A 111 11.39 -1.39 -15.61
N ILE A 112 10.81 -1.08 -14.45
CA ILE A 112 9.42 -0.63 -14.30
C ILE A 112 9.30 0.93 -14.33
N PRO A 113 9.80 1.71 -15.33
CA PRO A 113 9.44 3.13 -15.42
C PRO A 113 8.06 3.38 -16.03
N TRP A 114 7.81 2.86 -17.24
CA TRP A 114 6.72 3.36 -18.09
C TRP A 114 5.32 3.02 -17.57
N MET A 115 5.15 1.86 -16.93
CA MET A 115 3.86 1.47 -16.37
C MET A 115 3.50 2.30 -15.13
N LEU A 116 4.50 2.60 -14.29
CA LEU A 116 4.33 3.49 -13.14
C LEU A 116 3.91 4.89 -13.61
N GLU A 117 4.51 5.40 -14.69
CA GLU A 117 4.12 6.68 -15.30
C GLU A 117 2.68 6.67 -15.83
N ILE A 118 2.27 5.59 -16.49
CA ILE A 118 0.88 5.43 -16.94
C ILE A 118 -0.08 5.43 -15.74
N MET A 119 0.23 4.67 -14.68
CA MET A 119 -0.62 4.61 -13.49
C MET A 119 -0.74 5.97 -12.80
N LEU A 120 0.38 6.71 -12.68
CA LEU A 120 0.38 8.06 -12.11
C LEU A 120 -0.40 9.05 -12.96
N THR A 121 -0.32 8.92 -14.29
CA THR A 121 -1.08 9.74 -15.22
C THR A 121 -2.58 9.45 -15.10
N ILE A 122 -2.97 8.18 -15.01
CA ILE A 122 -4.37 7.78 -14.81
C ILE A 122 -4.89 8.29 -13.46
N GLU A 123 -4.11 8.18 -12.38
CA GLU A 123 -4.52 8.71 -11.07
C GLU A 123 -4.70 10.23 -11.12
N GLN A 124 -3.77 10.95 -11.75
CA GLN A 124 -3.88 12.41 -11.92
C GLN A 124 -5.08 12.79 -12.79
N MET A 125 -5.35 12.06 -13.87
CA MET A 125 -6.54 12.26 -14.69
C MET A 125 -7.84 12.02 -13.90
N ILE A 126 -7.92 10.95 -13.11
CA ILE A 126 -9.09 10.66 -12.25
C ILE A 126 -9.32 11.80 -11.24
N ARG A 127 -8.24 12.29 -10.62
CA ARG A 127 -8.28 13.44 -9.70
C ARG A 127 -8.72 14.73 -10.42
N TRP A 128 -8.25 14.95 -11.65
CA TRP A 128 -8.49 16.17 -12.43
C TRP A 128 -9.87 16.23 -13.09
N CYS A 129 -10.40 15.08 -13.54
CA CYS A 129 -11.75 14.98 -14.11
C CYS A 129 -12.87 15.06 -13.06
N GLY A 130 -12.56 15.39 -11.80
CA GLY A 130 -13.54 15.41 -10.71
C GLY A 130 -14.24 14.07 -10.52
N GLY A 131 -13.52 12.96 -10.79
CA GLY A 131 -14.03 11.60 -10.78
C GLY A 131 -14.42 11.10 -9.39
N GLN A 132 -15.35 11.78 -8.73
CA GLN A 132 -16.16 11.22 -7.65
C GLN A 132 -17.15 10.16 -8.16
N ILE A 133 -17.27 9.99 -9.48
CA ILE A 133 -18.32 9.18 -10.13
C ILE A 133 -17.99 7.67 -10.13
N LEU A 134 -16.78 7.26 -9.73
CA LEU A 134 -16.47 5.86 -9.37
C LEU A 134 -16.08 5.70 -7.88
N THR A 135 -16.26 6.75 -7.07
CA THR A 135 -15.97 6.74 -5.63
C THR A 135 -17.24 6.86 -4.78
N ASN A 136 -18.44 6.62 -5.36
CA ASN A 136 -19.68 6.72 -4.60
C ASN A 136 -19.96 5.43 -3.83
N SER A 137 -19.22 5.31 -2.73
CA SER A 137 -19.52 4.66 -1.46
C SER A 137 -18.17 4.77 -0.73
N TYR A 138 -17.98 5.62 0.29
CA TYR A 138 -18.80 5.84 1.48
C TYR A 138 -18.47 7.23 2.09
N VAL A 139 -19.48 7.83 2.73
CA VAL A 139 -19.34 8.82 3.82
C VAL A 139 -18.89 8.08 5.07
#